data_AF-A0A2N8ML07-F1
#
_entry.id   AF-A0A2N8ML07-F1
#
_cell.length_a   1.000
_cell.length_b   1.000
_cell.length_c   1.000
_cell.angle_alpha   90.00
_cell.angle_beta   90.00
_cell.angle_gamma   90.00
#
_symmetry.space_group_name_H-M   'P 1'
#
loop_
_entity.id
_entity.type
_entity.pdbx_description
1 polymer ?
#
loop_
_entity_poly.entity_id
_entity_poly.type
_entity_poly.pdbx_seq_one_letter_code
_entity_poly.pdbx_strand_id
1 'polypeptide(L)'
;MAASAGGALLAGGTAGAAESTVNGKQVSPSFTVVDKRGRQRFLLDSRKPPLIIDGQTYPPERRSGPENGSYLIFNDETGDEKGGLLVHPTGGHIAFDYPHAVDGINLSLSAKDGVGGAGLTINGIPDPDAGPGVRATPRALFGCHTAFGAQLALCDSQGRPRIVLQVDENDRPTIKILDGDGKTINELA
;
A
#
# COMPACT_ATOMS: atom_id res chain seq x y z
N MET A 1 -46.51 22.00 -32.45
CA MET A 1 -45.48 20.97 -32.73
C MET A 1 -44.17 21.71 -32.89
N ALA A 2 -43.06 21.48 -32.20
CA ALA A 2 -42.61 20.47 -31.24
C ALA A 2 -41.62 21.19 -30.27
N ALA A 3 -41.80 21.09 -28.96
CA ALA A 3 -41.14 20.16 -28.04
C ALA A 3 -39.65 20.49 -27.77
N SER A 4 -39.44 21.15 -26.63
CA SER A 4 -38.18 21.37 -25.94
C SER A 4 -37.55 20.05 -25.47
N ALA A 5 -36.31 19.78 -25.87
CA ALA A 5 -35.52 18.68 -25.31
C ALA A 5 -34.78 19.16 -24.04
N GLY A 6 -35.30 18.79 -22.88
CA GLY A 6 -34.59 18.87 -21.61
C GLY A 6 -33.52 17.78 -21.54
N GLY A 7 -32.26 18.19 -21.40
CA GLY A 7 -31.16 17.28 -21.08
C GLY A 7 -31.24 16.86 -19.61
N ALA A 8 -31.54 15.59 -19.38
CA ALA A 8 -31.49 14.99 -18.05
C ALA A 8 -30.03 14.88 -17.57
N LEU A 9 -29.70 15.53 -16.46
CA LEU A 9 -28.50 15.23 -15.69
C LEU A 9 -28.65 13.82 -15.10
N LEU A 10 -27.79 12.90 -15.51
CA LEU A 10 -27.58 11.63 -14.82
C LEU A 10 -26.81 11.92 -13.53
N ALA A 11 -27.54 12.02 -12.42
CA ALA A 11 -26.97 11.94 -11.10
C ALA A 11 -26.41 10.51 -10.92
N GLY A 12 -25.08 10.39 -10.82
CA GLY A 12 -24.40 9.16 -10.47
C GLY A 12 -24.71 8.78 -9.03
N GLY A 13 -25.81 8.05 -8.83
CA GLY A 13 -26.09 7.39 -7.57
C GLY A 13 -25.06 6.29 -7.33
N THR A 14 -24.39 6.34 -6.19
CA THR A 14 -23.61 5.22 -5.66
C THR A 14 -24.55 4.02 -5.54
N ALA A 15 -24.37 3.02 -6.40
CA ALA A 15 -25.06 1.74 -6.28
C ALA A 15 -24.66 1.13 -4.93
N GLY A 16 -25.53 1.28 -3.93
CA GLY A 16 -25.40 0.57 -2.67
C GLY A 16 -25.39 -0.91 -2.96
N ALA A 17 -24.34 -1.61 -2.50
CA ALA A 17 -24.26 -3.05 -2.59
C ALA A 17 -25.56 -3.67 -2.05
N ALA A 18 -26.18 -4.56 -2.84
CA ALA A 18 -27.43 -5.21 -2.46
C ALA A 18 -27.27 -5.88 -1.08
N GLU A 19 -28.16 -5.52 -0.15
CA GLU A 19 -28.16 -6.04 1.21
C GLU A 19 -28.26 -7.57 1.17
N SER A 20 -27.19 -8.24 1.58
CA SER A 20 -27.17 -9.69 1.67
C SER A 20 -27.57 -10.08 3.09
N THR A 21 -28.52 -11.00 3.24
CA THR A 21 -28.90 -11.51 4.56
C THR A 21 -28.31 -12.90 4.79
N VAL A 22 -27.69 -13.12 5.96
CA VAL A 22 -27.18 -14.43 6.39
C VAL A 22 -27.68 -14.70 7.80
N ASN A 23 -28.37 -15.82 8.01
CA ASN A 23 -29.00 -16.19 9.29
C ASN A 23 -29.88 -15.08 9.88
N GLY A 24 -30.63 -14.37 9.03
CA GLY A 24 -31.50 -13.27 9.44
C GLY A 24 -30.77 -11.97 9.83
N LYS A 25 -29.44 -11.91 9.65
CA LYS A 25 -28.65 -10.68 9.84
C LYS A 25 -28.34 -10.06 8.50
N GLN A 26 -28.50 -8.74 8.40
CA GLN A 26 -27.95 -7.97 7.29
C GLN A 26 -26.43 -8.01 7.35
N VAL A 27 -25.81 -8.38 6.23
CA VAL A 27 -24.37 -8.46 6.06
C VAL A 27 -23.99 -7.50 4.95
N SER A 28 -23.00 -6.65 5.24
CA SER A 28 -22.35 -5.82 4.23
C SER A 28 -20.88 -6.25 4.15
N PRO A 29 -20.36 -6.57 2.96
CA PRO A 29 -18.94 -6.84 2.77
C PRO A 29 -18.08 -5.57 2.87
N SER A 30 -18.72 -4.39 2.89
CA SER A 30 -18.04 -3.10 2.90
C SER A 30 -18.78 -2.04 3.71
N PHE A 31 -18.04 -1.01 4.12
CA PHE A 31 -18.64 0.26 4.54
C PHE A 31 -17.77 1.41 4.05
N THR A 32 -18.41 2.55 3.82
CA THR A 32 -17.73 3.73 3.26
C THR A 32 -18.09 4.96 4.08
N VAL A 33 -17.07 5.74 4.41
CA VAL A 33 -17.24 7.08 4.97
C VAL A 33 -17.03 8.08 3.84
N VAL A 34 -18.05 8.91 3.61
CA VAL A 34 -18.02 10.00 2.62
C VAL A 34 -18.04 11.35 3.32
N ASP A 35 -17.35 12.33 2.75
CA ASP A 35 -17.41 13.71 3.23
C ASP A 35 -18.65 14.47 2.73
N LYS A 36 -18.84 15.72 3.19
CA LYS A 36 -19.96 16.58 2.79
C LYS A 36 -20.02 16.92 1.29
N ARG A 37 -18.95 16.65 0.54
CA ARG A 37 -18.83 16.87 -0.92
C ARG A 37 -19.14 15.57 -1.69
N GLY A 38 -19.47 14.48 -0.98
CA GLY A 38 -19.71 13.16 -1.56
C GLY A 38 -18.45 12.37 -1.87
N ARG A 39 -17.27 12.78 -1.35
CA ARG A 39 -16.00 12.11 -1.64
C ARG A 39 -15.69 11.06 -0.59
N GLN A 40 -15.26 9.87 -1.02
CA GLN A 40 -14.79 8.82 -0.13
C GLN A 40 -13.60 9.33 0.70
N ARG A 41 -13.63 9.07 2.01
CA ARG A 41 -12.53 9.31 2.96
C ARG A 41 -11.93 8.02 3.50
N PHE A 42 -12.82 7.05 3.74
CA PHE A 42 -12.46 5.71 4.18
C PHE A 42 -13.32 4.69 3.46
N LEU A 43 -12.73 3.58 3.05
CA LEU A 43 -13.43 2.41 2.57
C LEU A 43 -12.90 1.19 3.31
N LEU A 44 -13.77 0.47 4.02
CA LEU A 44 -13.47 -0.89 4.40
C LEU A 44 -14.16 -1.84 3.41
N ASP A 45 -13.43 -2.82 2.87
CA ASP A 45 -13.98 -3.86 2.00
C ASP A 45 -13.33 -5.22 2.31
N SER A 46 -14.13 -6.28 2.31
CA SER A 46 -13.68 -7.66 2.48
C SER A 46 -13.09 -8.29 1.19
N ARG A 47 -13.09 -7.53 0.10
CA ARG A 47 -12.53 -7.89 -1.20
C ARG A 47 -11.62 -6.76 -1.69
N LYS A 48 -10.74 -7.10 -2.61
CA LYS A 48 -9.81 -6.14 -3.21
C LYS A 48 -10.58 -4.99 -3.88
N PRO A 49 -10.47 -3.74 -3.40
CA PRO A 49 -11.19 -2.61 -3.96
C PRO A 49 -10.45 -1.99 -5.15
N PRO A 50 -11.11 -1.15 -5.97
CA PRO A 50 -10.44 -0.32 -6.98
C PRO A 50 -9.41 0.63 -6.34
N LEU A 51 -8.55 1.23 -7.18
CA LEU A 51 -7.63 2.30 -6.77
C LEU A 51 -8.19 3.66 -7.21
N ILE A 52 -8.00 4.70 -6.41
CA ILE A 52 -8.26 6.10 -6.82
C ILE A 52 -6.93 6.86 -6.82
N ILE A 53 -6.44 7.22 -8.01
CA ILE A 53 -5.16 7.90 -8.20
C ILE A 53 -5.38 9.07 -9.16
N ASP A 54 -4.97 10.27 -8.76
CA ASP A 54 -5.06 11.51 -9.54
C ASP A 54 -6.45 11.77 -10.14
N GLY A 55 -7.48 11.54 -9.32
CA GLY A 55 -8.90 11.66 -9.69
C GLY A 55 -9.42 10.55 -10.61
N GLN A 56 -8.60 9.56 -10.96
CA GLN A 56 -8.98 8.43 -11.80
C GLN A 56 -9.20 7.16 -10.98
N THR A 57 -10.30 6.46 -11.26
CA THR A 57 -10.56 5.15 -10.67
C THR A 57 -10.02 4.05 -11.57
N TYR A 58 -9.12 3.22 -11.03
CA TYR A 58 -8.59 2.04 -11.70
C TYR A 58 -9.23 0.77 -11.15
N PRO A 59 -9.44 -0.26 -11.99
CA PRO A 59 -10.15 -1.45 -11.57
C PRO A 59 -9.28 -2.30 -10.60
N PRO A 60 -9.89 -3.15 -9.75
CA PRO A 60 -9.20 -3.90 -8.69
C PRO A 60 -8.01 -4.74 -9.16
N GLU A 61 -7.99 -5.18 -10.41
CA GLU A 61 -6.89 -5.96 -11.00
C GLU A 61 -5.58 -5.17 -11.07
N ARG A 62 -5.64 -3.84 -11.04
CA ARG A 62 -4.45 -2.97 -10.96
C ARG A 62 -3.90 -2.84 -9.54
N ARG A 63 -4.68 -3.18 -8.51
CA ARG A 63 -4.22 -3.19 -7.11
C ARG A 63 -3.41 -4.46 -6.84
N SER A 64 -2.25 -4.29 -6.22
CA SER A 64 -1.49 -5.42 -5.67
C SER A 64 -2.18 -5.94 -4.41
N GLY A 65 -2.20 -7.26 -4.24
CA GLY A 65 -2.80 -7.91 -3.08
C GLY A 65 -3.75 -9.04 -3.44
N PRO A 66 -4.14 -9.87 -2.45
CA PRO A 66 -5.03 -11.01 -2.64
C PRO A 66 -6.47 -10.58 -2.94
N GLU A 67 -7.23 -11.38 -3.68
CA GLU A 67 -8.62 -11.05 -4.00
C GLU A 67 -9.49 -10.91 -2.74
N ASN A 68 -9.30 -11.81 -1.78
CA ASN A 68 -9.99 -11.80 -0.50
C ASN A 68 -9.04 -11.28 0.57
N GLY A 69 -9.53 -10.39 1.45
CA GLY A 69 -8.75 -9.79 2.52
C GLY A 69 -9.57 -8.74 3.25
N SER A 70 -9.09 -8.21 4.37
CA SER A 70 -9.69 -7.01 4.96
C SER A 70 -8.89 -5.80 4.53
N TYR A 71 -9.49 -4.98 3.66
CA TYR A 71 -8.92 -3.75 3.15
C TYR A 71 -9.55 -2.56 3.87
N LEU A 72 -8.74 -1.66 4.39
CA LEU A 72 -9.16 -0.32 4.81
C LEU A 72 -8.34 0.71 4.03
N ILE A 73 -8.99 1.47 3.15
CA ILE A 73 -8.35 2.45 2.29
C ILE A 73 -8.49 3.84 2.90
N PHE A 74 -7.41 4.62 2.82
CA PHE A 74 -7.38 6.02 3.24
C PHE A 74 -7.39 6.91 2.01
N ASN A 75 -8.34 7.84 1.95
CA ASN A 75 -8.39 8.84 0.89
C ASN A 75 -8.19 10.24 1.49
N ASP A 76 -7.49 11.11 0.75
CA ASP A 76 -7.32 12.51 1.11
C ASP A 76 -8.57 13.33 0.81
N GLU A 77 -8.42 14.66 0.87
CA GLU A 77 -9.51 15.55 0.56
C GLU A 77 -9.86 15.66 -0.90
N THR A 78 -8.97 15.38 -1.87
CA THR A 78 -9.33 15.35 -3.29
C THR A 78 -10.13 14.11 -3.63
N GLY A 79 -9.99 13.06 -2.82
CA GLY A 79 -10.55 11.72 -3.00
C GLY A 79 -9.48 10.70 -3.39
N ASP A 80 -8.22 11.12 -3.55
CA ASP A 80 -7.12 10.26 -3.95
C ASP A 80 -6.64 9.40 -2.78
N GLU A 81 -6.23 8.18 -3.07
CA GLU A 81 -5.69 7.27 -2.06
C GLU A 81 -4.37 7.77 -1.49
N LYS A 82 -4.22 7.59 -0.17
CA LYS A 82 -3.02 7.88 0.64
C LYS A 82 -2.59 6.66 1.45
N GLY A 83 -2.72 5.49 0.84
CA GLY A 83 -2.41 4.21 1.45
C GLY A 83 -3.62 3.57 2.12
N GLY A 84 -3.34 2.72 3.11
CA GLY A 84 -4.37 1.89 3.73
C GLY A 84 -3.79 0.78 4.58
N LEU A 85 -4.67 -0.10 5.04
CA LEU A 85 -4.39 -1.31 5.80
C LEU A 85 -4.94 -2.52 5.02
N LEU A 86 -4.14 -3.58 4.94
CA LEU A 86 -4.51 -4.90 4.45
C LEU A 86 -4.22 -5.93 5.53
N VAL A 87 -5.19 -6.80 5.81
CA VAL A 87 -5.02 -8.00 6.63
C VAL A 87 -5.43 -9.23 5.84
N HIS A 88 -4.56 -10.24 5.81
CA HIS A 88 -4.75 -11.50 5.08
C HIS A 88 -4.15 -12.68 5.89
N PRO A 89 -4.61 -13.93 5.74
CA PRO A 89 -4.03 -15.07 6.47
C PRO A 89 -2.51 -15.26 6.30
N THR A 90 -1.95 -14.80 5.18
CA THR A 90 -0.51 -14.91 4.90
C THR A 90 0.28 -13.64 5.19
N GLY A 91 -0.33 -12.62 5.79
CA GLY A 91 0.36 -11.36 6.04
C GLY A 91 -0.52 -10.13 6.22
N GLY A 92 0.12 -8.98 6.18
CA GLY A 92 -0.56 -7.71 6.34
C GLY A 92 0.31 -6.56 5.87
N HIS A 93 -0.31 -5.43 5.64
CA HIS A 93 0.37 -4.24 5.16
C HIS A 93 -0.34 -3.01 5.70
N ILE A 94 0.42 -2.03 6.19
CA ILE A 94 -0.08 -0.67 6.39
C ILE A 94 0.85 0.28 5.66
N ALA A 95 0.28 1.18 4.87
CA ALA A 95 1.02 2.19 4.14
C ALA A 95 0.39 3.56 4.27
N PHE A 96 1.27 4.57 4.21
CA PHE A 96 0.92 5.95 3.97
C PHE A 96 1.67 6.45 2.75
N ASP A 97 0.92 6.96 1.78
CA ASP A 97 1.44 7.25 0.45
C ASP A 97 1.66 8.75 0.26
N TYR A 98 2.68 9.08 -0.54
CA TYR A 98 2.84 10.36 -1.20
C TYR A 98 1.75 10.58 -2.27
N PRO A 99 1.72 11.73 -2.97
CA PRO A 99 0.92 11.88 -4.20
C PRO A 99 1.16 10.76 -5.22
N HIS A 100 0.21 10.57 -6.13
CA HIS A 100 0.21 9.50 -7.15
C HIS A 100 0.16 8.06 -6.61
N ALA A 101 -0.31 7.88 -5.36
CA ALA A 101 -0.38 6.59 -4.65
C ALA A 101 0.98 5.88 -4.58
N VAL A 102 2.00 6.66 -4.21
CA VAL A 102 3.39 6.20 -4.11
C VAL A 102 3.73 5.98 -2.65
N ASP A 103 3.96 4.73 -2.24
CA ASP A 103 4.31 4.38 -0.86
C ASP A 103 5.40 5.29 -0.28
N GLY A 104 5.08 6.02 0.79
CA GLY A 104 6.06 6.82 1.53
C GLY A 104 6.67 6.03 2.69
N ILE A 105 5.81 5.45 3.51
CA ILE A 105 6.18 4.55 4.61
C ILE A 105 5.28 3.34 4.59
N ASN A 106 5.84 2.14 4.79
CA ASN A 106 5.05 0.93 4.96
C ASN A 106 5.56 0.04 6.10
N LEU A 107 4.62 -0.62 6.77
CA LEU A 107 4.89 -1.80 7.59
C LEU A 107 4.29 -3.01 6.89
N SER A 108 5.06 -4.07 6.75
CA SER A 108 4.67 -5.28 6.04
C SER A 108 4.91 -6.52 6.89
N LEU A 109 4.01 -7.49 6.74
CA LEU A 109 4.11 -8.82 7.30
C LEU A 109 3.88 -9.81 6.17
N SER A 110 4.71 -10.85 6.11
CA SER A 110 4.48 -12.00 5.24
C SER A 110 4.81 -13.27 6.02
N ALA A 111 3.97 -14.29 5.88
CA ALA A 111 4.21 -15.61 6.42
C ALA A 111 3.48 -16.63 5.55
N LYS A 112 4.24 -17.51 4.89
CA LYS A 112 3.72 -18.59 4.06
C LYS A 112 4.62 -19.81 4.20
N ASP A 113 4.02 -20.94 4.54
CA ASP A 113 4.72 -22.23 4.64
C ASP A 113 5.97 -22.18 5.56
N GLY A 114 5.87 -21.41 6.66
CA GLY A 114 6.97 -21.22 7.62
C GLY A 114 8.06 -20.25 7.17
N VAL A 115 7.96 -19.67 5.97
CA VAL A 115 8.87 -18.66 5.43
C VAL A 115 8.19 -17.30 5.50
N GLY A 116 8.90 -16.28 5.99
CA GLY A 116 8.28 -14.98 6.14
C GLY A 116 9.13 -13.97 6.89
N GLY A 117 8.56 -12.80 7.10
CA GLY A 117 9.21 -11.70 7.77
C GLY A 117 8.26 -10.57 8.16
N ALA A 118 8.85 -9.60 8.84
CA ALA A 118 8.23 -8.34 9.17
C ALA A 118 9.19 -7.22 8.77
N GLY A 119 8.67 -6.12 8.23
CA GLY A 119 9.50 -5.02 7.76
C GLY A 119 8.83 -3.66 7.88
N LEU A 120 9.64 -2.66 8.14
CA LEU A 120 9.38 -1.24 7.97
C LEU A 120 10.23 -0.75 6.79
N THR A 121 9.57 -0.17 5.79
CA THR A 121 10.25 0.54 4.71
C THR A 121 9.92 2.02 4.78
N ILE A 122 10.95 2.85 4.67
CA ILE A 122 10.81 4.29 4.45
C ILE A 122 11.38 4.59 3.08
N ASN A 123 10.55 5.16 2.21
CA ASN A 123 10.92 5.55 0.86
C ASN A 123 11.21 7.04 0.76
N GLY A 124 11.94 7.40 -0.29
CA GLY A 124 12.21 8.78 -0.66
C GLY A 124 10.99 9.39 -1.34
N ILE A 125 10.81 10.70 -1.14
CA ILE A 125 9.81 11.48 -1.84
C ILE A 125 10.08 11.36 -3.35
N PRO A 126 9.12 10.90 -4.16
CA PRO A 126 9.26 10.89 -5.61
C PRO A 126 9.32 12.33 -6.15
N ASP A 127 9.74 12.49 -7.40
CA ASP A 127 9.61 13.77 -8.09
C ASP A 127 8.13 14.22 -8.09
N PRO A 128 7.79 15.40 -7.53
CA PRO A 128 6.41 15.87 -7.42
C PRO A 128 5.77 16.17 -8.77
N ASP A 129 6.56 16.41 -9.82
CA ASP A 129 6.07 16.64 -11.18
C ASP A 129 5.99 15.33 -11.98
N ALA A 130 6.36 14.19 -11.37
CA ALA A 130 6.22 12.91 -12.02
C ALA A 130 4.75 12.51 -12.14
N GLY A 131 4.39 12.01 -13.32
CA GLY A 131 3.05 11.51 -13.57
C GLY A 131 2.72 10.21 -12.80
N PRO A 132 1.50 9.68 -13.00
CA PRO A 132 1.07 8.43 -12.40
C PRO A 132 2.03 7.28 -12.77
N GLY A 133 2.30 6.41 -11.80
CA GLY A 133 3.19 5.25 -11.97
C GLY A 133 4.66 5.52 -11.64
N VAL A 134 5.01 6.73 -11.17
CA VAL A 134 6.29 6.97 -10.50
C VAL A 134 6.47 6.01 -9.33
N ARG A 135 7.71 5.60 -9.06
CA ARG A 135 8.04 4.69 -7.95
C ARG A 135 8.93 5.37 -6.95
N ALA A 136 8.62 5.15 -5.68
CA ALA A 136 9.47 5.56 -4.59
C ALA A 136 10.78 4.75 -4.59
N THR A 137 11.87 5.37 -4.15
CA THR A 137 13.14 4.69 -3.92
C THR A 137 13.31 4.40 -2.42
N PRO A 138 13.57 3.17 -1.99
CA PRO A 138 13.83 2.88 -0.59
C PRO A 138 15.00 3.69 -0.03
N ARG A 139 14.88 4.18 1.21
CA ARG A 139 15.91 4.96 1.91
C ARG A 139 16.36 4.27 3.19
N ALA A 140 15.42 3.66 3.90
CA ALA A 140 15.69 2.85 5.08
C ALA A 140 14.78 1.62 5.10
N LEU A 141 15.36 0.48 5.45
CA LEU A 141 14.71 -0.81 5.56
C LEU A 141 15.05 -1.37 6.93
N PHE A 142 14.05 -1.70 7.73
CA PHE A 142 14.26 -2.34 9.02
C PHE A 142 13.33 -3.53 9.14
N GLY A 143 13.85 -4.72 9.43
CA GLY A 143 12.99 -5.87 9.52
C GLY A 143 13.71 -7.14 9.86
N CYS A 144 12.96 -8.24 9.81
CA CYS A 144 13.50 -9.58 9.90
C CYS A 144 12.85 -10.48 8.85
N HIS A 145 13.57 -11.53 8.47
CA HIS A 145 13.04 -12.58 7.62
C HIS A 145 13.74 -13.90 7.93
N THR A 146 13.04 -15.00 7.76
CA THR A 146 13.58 -16.36 7.95
C THR A 146 14.75 -16.70 7.02
N ALA A 147 15.06 -15.85 6.04
CA ALA A 147 16.12 -16.07 5.05
C ALA A 147 17.40 -15.27 5.32
N PHE A 148 17.35 -14.27 6.22
CA PHE A 148 18.50 -13.39 6.47
C PHE A 148 18.59 -12.91 7.93
N GLY A 149 17.73 -13.37 8.83
CA GLY A 149 17.69 -12.92 10.22
C GLY A 149 17.13 -11.50 10.34
N ALA A 150 17.71 -10.68 11.21
CA ALA A 150 17.29 -9.29 11.46
C ALA A 150 18.24 -8.31 10.76
N GLN A 151 17.71 -7.25 10.14
CA GLN A 151 18.48 -6.30 9.36
C GLN A 151 17.95 -4.86 9.49
N LEU A 152 18.89 -3.90 9.56
CA LEU A 152 18.69 -2.51 9.21
C LEU A 152 19.58 -2.19 8.01
N ALA A 153 19.00 -1.71 6.91
CA ALA A 153 19.74 -1.25 5.74
C ALA A 153 19.41 0.21 5.42
N LEU A 154 20.45 1.02 5.17
CA LEU A 154 20.33 2.39 4.68
C LEU A 154 20.78 2.45 3.22
N CYS A 155 19.97 3.08 2.37
CA CYS A 155 20.18 3.08 0.92
C CYS A 155 20.69 4.43 0.38
N ASP A 156 21.31 4.42 -0.79
CA ASP A 156 21.61 5.61 -1.59
C ASP A 156 20.39 6.09 -2.40
N SER A 157 20.50 7.25 -3.07
CA SER A 157 19.38 7.88 -3.78
C SER A 157 18.80 7.02 -4.92
N GLN A 158 19.46 5.93 -5.28
CA GLN A 158 18.99 4.95 -6.27
C GLN A 158 18.38 3.70 -5.60
N GLY A 159 18.22 3.71 -4.27
CA GLY A 159 17.67 2.59 -3.50
C GLY A 159 18.68 1.49 -3.18
N ARG A 160 19.97 1.69 -3.48
CA ARG A 160 21.00 0.65 -3.27
C ARG A 160 21.54 0.71 -1.85
N PRO A 161 21.57 -0.41 -1.09
CA PRO A 161 22.13 -0.42 0.26
C PRO A 161 23.58 0.07 0.32
N ARG A 162 23.91 0.85 1.35
CA ARG A 162 25.26 1.40 1.62
C ARG A 162 25.76 1.08 3.00
N ILE A 163 24.84 0.93 3.96
CA ILE A 163 25.14 0.53 5.32
C ILE A 163 24.14 -0.55 5.69
N VAL A 164 24.63 -1.69 6.17
CA VAL A 164 23.81 -2.83 6.59
C VAL A 164 24.26 -3.26 7.98
N LEU A 165 23.35 -3.21 8.96
CA LEU A 165 23.50 -3.81 10.27
C LEU A 165 22.65 -5.07 10.27
N GLN A 166 23.24 -6.22 10.57
CA GLN A 166 22.54 -7.50 10.45
C GLN A 166 22.92 -8.46 11.58
N VAL A 167 21.96 -9.24 12.04
CA VAL A 167 22.20 -10.52 12.73
C VAL A 167 21.61 -11.59 11.82
N ASP A 168 22.45 -12.46 11.27
CA ASP A 168 22.04 -13.45 10.29
C ASP A 168 21.26 -14.63 10.91
N GLU A 169 20.82 -15.58 10.08
CA GLU A 169 20.06 -16.76 10.51
C GLU A 169 20.85 -17.74 11.40
N ASN A 170 22.16 -17.52 11.54
CA ASN A 170 23.06 -18.30 12.39
C ASN A 170 23.54 -17.49 13.61
N ASP A 171 22.81 -16.42 13.98
CA ASP A 171 23.10 -15.51 15.08
C ASP A 171 24.43 -14.76 14.97
N ARG A 172 24.95 -14.54 13.75
CA ARG A 172 26.20 -13.79 13.55
C ARG A 172 25.91 -12.30 13.33
N PRO A 173 26.41 -11.41 14.20
CA PRO A 173 26.26 -9.97 14.00
C PRO A 173 27.27 -9.46 12.96
N THR A 174 26.83 -8.58 12.07
CA THR A 174 27.72 -7.85 11.15
C THR A 174 27.27 -6.40 10.96
N ILE A 175 28.24 -5.52 10.70
CA ILE A 175 28.02 -4.17 10.18
C ILE A 175 28.84 -4.02 8.90
N LYS A 176 28.17 -3.83 7.77
CA LYS A 176 28.79 -3.74 6.44
C LYS A 176 28.61 -2.34 5.83
N ILE A 177 29.69 -1.82 5.25
CA ILE A 177 29.66 -0.65 4.37
C ILE A 177 29.86 -1.13 2.94
N LEU A 178 28.97 -0.73 2.03
CA LEU A 178 28.94 -1.17 0.64
C LEU A 178 29.24 -0.03 -0.33
N ASP A 179 29.93 -0.32 -1.43
CA ASP A 179 30.17 0.62 -2.52
C ASP A 179 29.00 0.72 -3.52
N GLY A 180 29.20 1.51 -4.58
CA GLY A 180 28.27 1.71 -5.71
C GLY A 180 27.59 0.43 -6.23
N ASP A 181 28.35 -0.64 -6.31
CA ASP A 181 27.98 -1.92 -6.94
C ASP A 181 27.49 -2.95 -5.91
N GLY A 182 27.45 -2.57 -4.63
CA GLY A 182 27.00 -3.42 -3.53
C GLY A 182 28.10 -4.30 -2.95
N LYS A 183 29.37 -4.08 -3.34
CA LYS A 183 30.50 -4.82 -2.78
C LYS A 183 30.86 -4.25 -1.41
N THR A 184 31.12 -5.14 -0.46
CA THR A 184 31.63 -4.76 0.87
C THR A 184 32.99 -4.10 0.76
N ILE A 185 33.09 -2.86 1.26
CA ILE A 185 34.35 -2.12 1.38
C ILE A 185 34.83 -2.02 2.83
N ASN A 186 33.96 -2.28 3.80
CA ASN A 186 34.33 -2.42 5.20
C ASN A 186 33.32 -3.33 5.93
N GLU A 187 33.79 -4.10 6.91
CA GLU A 187 32.98 -5.03 7.69
C GLU A 187 33.48 -5.11 9.15
N LEU A 188 32.54 -5.08 10.09
CA LEU A 188 32.75 -5.41 11.49
C LEU A 188 31.92 -6.66 11.80
N ALA A 189 32.54 -7.70 12.36
CA ALA A 189 31.93 -8.99 12.69
C ALA A 189 32.47 -9.51 14.04
#